data_AF-A0A3M1AXG2-F1
#
_entry.id   AF-A0A3M1AXG2-F1
#
_cell.length_a   1.000
_cell.length_b   1.000
_cell.length_c   1.000
_cell.angle_alpha   90.00
_cell.angle_beta   90.00
_cell.angle_gamma   90.00
#
_symmetry.space_group_name_H-M   'P 1'
#
loop_
_entity.id
_entity.type
_entity.pdbx_description
1 polymer ?
#
loop_
_entity_poly.entity_id
_entity_poly.type
_entity_poly.pdbx_seq_one_letter_code
_entity_poly.pdbx_strand_id
1 'polypeptide(L)' 'MNFISAFLAIFLFFGLAILAMNIGYIIKKREFRGSCSSNNPMIADKFGTCSVCGRTADEACKMPEADKA' A
#
# COMPACT_ATOMS: atom_id res chain seq x y z
N MET A 1 15.19 21.24 -24.16
CA MET A 1 14.38 20.84 -22.98
C MET A 1 14.87 21.69 -21.82
N ASN A 2 14.03 22.58 -21.30
CA ASN A 2 14.48 23.55 -20.29
C ASN A 2 14.55 22.87 -18.91
N PHE A 3 15.56 23.21 -18.10
CA PHE A 3 15.78 22.63 -16.78
C PHE A 3 14.53 22.72 -15.88
N ILE A 4 13.84 23.87 -15.91
CA ILE A 4 12.59 24.12 -15.18
C ILE A 4 11.49 23.14 -15.61
N SER A 5 11.38 22.87 -16.91
CA SER A 5 10.38 21.95 -17.46
C SER A 5 10.62 20.52 -16.99
N ALA A 6 11.88 20.08 -16.96
CA ALA A 6 12.24 18.75 -16.46
C ALA A 6 11.95 18.62 -14.96
N PHE A 7 12.28 19.64 -14.17
CA PHE A 7 12.05 19.65 -12.73
C PHE A 7 10.55 19.57 -12.39
N LEU A 8 9.72 20.34 -13.10
CA LEU A 8 8.26 20.29 -12.96
C LEU A 8 7.68 18.93 -13.36
N ALA A 9 8.16 18.35 -14.47
CA ALA A 9 7.68 17.05 -14.93
C ALA A 9 7.95 15.94 -13.90
N ILE A 10 9.12 15.94 -13.26
CA ILE A 10 9.50 14.97 -12.23
C ILE A 10 8.59 15.10 -11.01
N PHE A 11 8.42 16.32 -10.49
CA PHE A 11 7.58 16.55 -9.32
C PHE A 11 6.12 16.18 -9.57
N LEU A 12 5.59 16.51 -10.75
CA LEU A 12 4.22 16.16 -11.12
C LEU A 12 4.05 14.64 -11.20
N PHE A 13 5.01 13.94 -11.82
CA PHE A 13 4.96 12.50 -11.97
C PHE A 13 4.99 11.77 -10.61
N PHE A 14 5.94 12.12 -9.73
CA PHE A 14 6.02 11.51 -8.40
C PHE A 14 4.85 11.90 -7.49
N GLY A 15 4.38 13.14 -7.59
CA GLY A 15 3.18 13.60 -6.88
C GLY A 15 1.95 12.78 -7.26
N LEU A 16 1.74 12.54 -8.56
CA LEU A 16 0.65 11.69 -9.06
C LEU A 16 0.82 10.23 -8.61
N ALA A 17 2.04 9.69 -8.61
CA ALA A 17 2.29 8.32 -8.16
C ALA A 17 1.90 8.12 -6.68
N ILE A 18 2.25 9.06 -5.80
CA ILE A 18 1.89 9.00 -4.37
C ILE A 18 0.38 9.12 -4.18
N LEU A 19 -0.27 10.00 -4.94
CA LEU A 19 -1.72 10.18 -4.91
C LEU A 19 -2.44 8.91 -5.40
N ALA A 20 -1.94 8.29 -6.46
CA ALA A 20 -2.48 7.05 -7.01
C ALA A 20 -2.32 5.86 -6.04
N MET A 21 -1.17 5.73 -5.37
CA MET A 21 -0.98 4.69 -4.33
C MET A 21 -1.98 4.79 -3.18
N ASN A 22 -2.49 5.99 -2.92
CA ASN A 22 -3.45 6.26 -1.85
C ASN A 22 -4.87 6.51 -2.37
N ILE A 23 -5.17 6.21 -3.64
CA ILE A 23 -6.47 6.52 -4.27
C ILE A 23 -7.65 5.83 -3.55
N GLY A 24 -7.42 4.62 -3.03
CA GLY A 24 -8.42 3.89 -2.22
C GLY A 24 -8.72 4.60 -0.91
N TYR A 25 -7.72 5.23 -0.31
CA TYR A 25 -7.87 6.05 0.89
C TYR A 25 -8.48 7.43 0.58
N ILE A 26 -8.11 8.06 -0.55
CA ILE A 26 -8.61 9.39 -0.91
C ILE A 26 -10.08 9.33 -1.36
N ILE A 27 -10.43 8.37 -2.22
CA ILE A 27 -11.77 8.30 -2.84
C ILE A 27 -12.70 7.38 -2.06
N LYS A 28 -12.27 6.14 -1.81
CA LYS A 28 -13.09 5.13 -1.14
C LYS A 28 -12.98 5.18 0.38
N LYS A 29 -12.14 6.09 0.92
CA LYS A 29 -11.81 6.19 2.35
C LYS A 29 -11.45 4.83 2.97
N ARG A 30 -10.86 3.92 2.19
CA ARG A 30 -10.43 2.59 2.63
C ARG A 30 -9.11 2.72 3.36
N GLU A 31 -9.02 2.13 4.54
CA GLU A 31 -7.77 2.08 5.28
C GLU A 31 -6.71 1.31 4.49
N PHE A 32 -5.48 1.82 4.52
CA PHE A 32 -4.35 1.18 3.87
C PHE A 32 -4.02 -0.11 4.63
N ARG A 33 -4.39 -1.28 4.08
CA ARG A 33 -4.25 -2.61 4.73
C ARG A 33 -2.81 -3.14 4.74
N GLY A 34 -1.84 -2.22 4.66
CA GLY A 34 -0.46 -2.53 4.37
C GLY A 34 -0.24 -2.97 2.92
N SER A 35 0.96 -2.74 2.40
CA SER A 35 1.44 -3.48 1.22
C SER A 35 2.09 -4.78 1.71
N CYS A 36 2.38 -5.74 0.84
CA CYS A 36 3.15 -6.94 1.25
C CYS A 36 4.47 -6.60 1.98
N SER A 37 5.00 -5.38 1.77
CA SER A 37 6.21 -4.89 2.44
C SER A 37 6.03 -4.67 3.96
N SER A 38 4.82 -4.33 4.41
CA SER A 38 4.52 -4.16 5.85
C SER A 38 4.31 -5.47 6.61
N ASN A 39 4.23 -6.62 5.91
CA ASN A 39 4.13 -7.96 6.52
C ASN A 39 5.40 -8.79 6.23
N ASN A 40 6.52 -8.12 5.95
CA ASN A 40 7.78 -8.73 5.52
C ASN A 40 8.33 -9.73 6.57
N PRO A 41 8.52 -11.02 6.23
CA PRO A 41 8.97 -12.07 7.17
C PRO A 41 10.31 -11.76 7.83
N MET A 42 11.23 -11.09 7.11
CA MET A 42 12.53 -10.66 7.67
C MET A 42 12.40 -9.62 8.80
N ILE A 43 11.23 -8.98 8.96
CA ILE A 43 10.87 -8.08 10.08
C ILE A 43 9.87 -8.77 11.03
N ALA A 44 9.00 -9.63 10.50
CA ALA A 44 7.90 -10.26 11.22
C ALA A 44 8.27 -11.54 12.01
N ASP A 45 9.31 -12.29 11.61
CA ASP A 45 9.74 -13.56 12.24
C ASP A 45 10.26 -13.40 13.69
N LYS A 46 10.45 -12.17 14.15
CA LYS A 46 10.76 -11.85 15.56
C LYS A 46 9.52 -11.86 16.47
N PHE A 47 8.30 -11.89 15.92
CA PHE A 47 7.05 -11.63 16.67
C PHE A 47 5.89 -12.63 16.43
N GLY A 48 6.07 -13.67 15.62
CA GLY A 48 5.04 -14.72 15.44
C GLY A 48 3.92 -14.34 14.46
N THR A 49 2.71 -14.89 14.66
CA THR A 49 1.55 -14.65 13.80
C THR A 49 1.17 -13.16 13.73
N CYS A 50 0.93 -12.65 12.51
CA CYS A 50 0.20 -11.41 12.26
C CYS A 50 -1.23 -11.56 12.80
N SER A 51 -1.40 -11.19 14.06
CA SER A 51 -2.66 -11.21 14.82
C SER A 51 -3.81 -10.45 14.15
N VAL A 52 -3.50 -9.59 13.17
CA VAL A 52 -4.47 -8.69 12.50
C VAL A 52 -5.30 -9.40 11.43
N CYS A 53 -4.70 -10.28 10.63
CA CYS A 53 -5.45 -11.10 9.67
C CYS A 53 -5.47 -12.60 10.04
N GLY A 54 -4.97 -12.93 11.25
CA GLY A 54 -4.91 -14.30 11.78
C GLY A 54 -3.86 -15.16 11.09
N ARG A 55 -2.83 -14.50 10.57
CA ARG A 55 -2.02 -14.93 9.45
C ARG A 55 -0.57 -15.03 9.92
N THR A 56 0.15 -16.11 9.73
CA THR A 56 1.59 -16.09 10.08
C THR A 56 2.34 -15.02 9.28
N ALA A 57 3.59 -14.73 9.63
CA ALA A 57 4.47 -13.94 8.76
C ALA A 57 4.45 -14.47 7.30
N ASP A 58 4.12 -15.77 7.13
CA ASP A 58 3.93 -16.50 5.87
C ASP A 58 2.63 -16.17 5.09
N GLU A 59 1.76 -15.29 5.59
CA GLU A 59 0.34 -15.34 5.26
C GLU A 59 -0.20 -13.92 4.89
N ALA A 60 -0.64 -13.74 3.62
CA ALA A 60 -0.98 -12.42 3.05
C ALA A 60 -2.34 -11.84 3.53
N CYS A 61 -2.40 -10.54 3.82
CA CYS A 61 -3.61 -9.87 4.32
C CYS A 61 -4.78 -9.90 3.30
N LYS A 62 -5.62 -10.95 3.35
CA LYS A 62 -6.79 -11.10 2.46
C LYS A 62 -7.87 -10.08 2.79
N MET A 63 -8.48 -9.46 1.78
CA MET A 63 -9.78 -8.79 1.96
C MET A 63 -10.86 -9.87 1.97
N PRO A 64 -11.81 -9.86 2.92
CA PRO A 64 -12.96 -10.75 2.88
C PRO A 64 -13.79 -10.50 1.62
N GLU A 65 -14.43 -11.54 1.08
CA GLU A 65 -15.19 -11.44 -0.16
C GLU A 65 -16.36 -10.46 0.01
N ALA A 66 -16.53 -9.57 -0.97
CA ALA A 66 -17.68 -8.68 -0.99
C ALA A 66 -18.86 -9.48 -1.55
N ASP A 67 -19.84 -9.82 -0.70
CA ASP A 67 -21.12 -10.36 -1.15
C ASP A 67 -21.73 -9.39 -2.18
N LYS A 68 -21.98 -9.91 -3.39
CA LYS A 68 -22.65 -9.17 -4.46
C LYS A 68 -24.15 -9.20 -4.20
N ALA A 69 -24.74 -8.03 -4.03
CA ALA A 69 -26.14 -7.74 -4.39
C ALA A 69 -26.19 -6.36 -5.04
#